data_AF-A0A8C0YE07-F1
#
_entry.id   AF-A0A8C0YE07-F1
#
_cell.length_a   1.000
_cell.length_b   1.000
_cell.length_c   1.000
_cell.angle_alpha   90.00
_cell.angle_beta   90.00
_cell.angle_gamma   90.00
#
_symmetry.space_group_name_H-M   'P 1'
#
loop_
_entity.id
_entity.type
_entity.pdbx_description
1 polymer ?
#
loop_
_entity_poly.entity_id
_entity_poly.type
_entity_poly.pdbx_seq_one_letter_code
_entity_poly.pdbx_strand_id
1 'polypeptide(L)'
;MDTRASLSILLLLFGVSQASPLMEEGFEGVFVSEPERVDITTRILETNNGSSEVLIEGDLVFPKTRNALYCFNNNCFWKKNSNNIVEVPFIVSSEFSSYEKSVIANAMSTFHSKNLHPCFSSLGRTGGKQVVSLYRQGCVYHGIAQHELLHALGFYHEQTRSDRDQYVRINWKNISPNMPGLETITPIPDETVEIGQRQGMSNIDILRINKLYGC
;
A
#
# COMPACT_ATOMS: atom_id res chain seq x y z
N MET A 1 -62.99 43.67 -6.18
CA MET A 1 -63.91 43.10 -7.19
C MET A 1 -63.09 42.10 -7.98
N ASP A 2 -63.06 40.84 -7.55
CA ASP A 2 -64.04 39.78 -7.81
C ASP A 2 -63.54 38.89 -8.94
N THR A 3 -63.98 37.65 -8.84
CA THR A 3 -63.38 36.37 -9.16
C THR A 3 -63.53 35.90 -10.62
N ARG A 4 -62.80 34.82 -10.94
CA ARG A 4 -63.08 33.76 -11.96
C ARG A 4 -62.53 33.94 -13.38
N ALA A 5 -61.58 33.08 -13.73
CA ALA A 5 -61.66 32.08 -14.82
C ALA A 5 -60.23 31.60 -15.10
N SER A 6 -59.85 30.42 -14.62
CA SER A 6 -60.01 29.14 -15.33
C SER A 6 -58.99 28.93 -16.46
N LEU A 7 -58.10 27.97 -16.21
CA LEU A 7 -57.67 26.93 -17.15
C LEU A 7 -56.83 27.39 -18.36
N SER A 8 -55.51 27.20 -18.24
CA SER A 8 -54.79 26.12 -18.95
C SER A 8 -53.43 26.57 -19.47
N ILE A 9 -52.39 25.88 -18.97
CA ILE A 9 -51.29 25.33 -19.77
C ILE A 9 -50.32 26.39 -20.35
N LEU A 10 -49.13 26.54 -19.75
CA LEU A 10 -47.92 25.84 -20.21
C LEU A 10 -46.63 26.49 -19.65
N LEU A 11 -45.87 25.65 -18.94
CA LEU A 11 -44.40 25.59 -18.92
C LEU A 11 -43.54 26.70 -18.27
N LEU A 12 -42.53 26.17 -17.57
CA LEU A 12 -41.17 26.72 -17.44
C LEU A 12 -41.00 27.88 -16.45
N LEU A 13 -40.66 27.53 -15.21
CA LEU A 13 -39.30 27.66 -14.67
C LEU A 13 -39.33 27.66 -13.12
N PHE A 14 -38.45 26.83 -12.57
CA PHE A 14 -37.73 26.99 -11.30
C PHE A 14 -38.52 27.16 -9.99
N GLY A 15 -38.23 26.23 -9.06
CA GLY A 15 -37.90 26.66 -7.71
C GLY A 15 -38.52 25.90 -6.55
N VAL A 16 -38.56 24.56 -6.56
CA VAL A 16 -38.62 23.80 -5.29
C VAL A 16 -37.82 22.50 -5.43
N SER A 17 -36.50 22.57 -5.24
CA SER A 17 -35.72 21.40 -4.81
C SER A 17 -35.67 21.40 -3.28
N GLN A 18 -36.75 20.93 -2.67
CA GLN A 18 -36.67 20.29 -1.36
C GLN A 18 -35.95 18.97 -1.60
N ALA A 19 -34.68 18.89 -1.18
CA ALA A 19 -33.91 17.66 -1.23
C ALA A 19 -34.47 16.70 -0.18
N SER A 20 -35.35 15.80 -0.60
CA SER A 20 -35.67 14.58 0.15
C SER A 20 -34.43 13.67 0.13
N PRO A 21 -33.96 13.16 1.27
CA PRO A 21 -32.91 12.15 1.26
C PRO A 21 -33.50 10.86 0.71
N LEU A 22 -32.99 10.40 -0.43
CA LEU A 22 -33.18 9.04 -0.90
C LEU A 22 -32.46 8.12 0.08
N MET A 23 -33.24 7.28 0.77
CA MET A 23 -32.73 6.05 1.35
C MET A 23 -32.17 5.19 0.21
N GLU A 24 -30.86 5.10 0.12
CA GLU A 24 -30.20 4.03 -0.62
C GLU A 24 -30.08 2.85 0.35
N GLU A 25 -30.60 1.70 -0.08
CA GLU A 25 -30.73 0.47 0.69
C GLU A 25 -29.38 0.00 1.25
N GLY A 26 -29.46 -0.63 2.43
CA GLY A 26 -28.34 -0.94 3.29
C GLY A 26 -27.14 -1.62 2.61
N PHE A 27 -25.98 -0.99 2.76
CA PHE A 27 -24.71 -1.70 2.76
C PHE A 27 -24.46 -2.22 4.18
N GLU A 28 -25.05 -3.36 4.53
CA GLU A 28 -24.43 -4.26 5.49
C GLU A 28 -23.22 -4.90 4.80
N GLY A 29 -22.19 -4.09 4.57
CA GLY A 29 -20.85 -4.63 4.37
C GLY A 29 -20.50 -5.34 5.65
N VAL A 30 -20.38 -6.66 5.57
CA VAL A 30 -19.75 -7.48 6.60
C VAL A 30 -18.41 -6.82 6.91
N PHE A 31 -18.34 -6.09 8.02
CA PHE A 31 -17.09 -5.75 8.66
C PHE A 31 -16.52 -7.09 9.09
N VAL A 32 -15.74 -7.72 8.21
CA VAL A 32 -14.89 -8.84 8.60
C VAL A 32 -13.97 -8.21 9.64
N SER A 33 -14.23 -8.49 10.91
CA SER A 33 -13.31 -8.19 11.99
C SER A 33 -11.97 -8.76 11.56
N GLU A 34 -11.00 -7.90 11.24
CA GLU A 34 -9.65 -8.36 10.97
C GLU A 34 -9.24 -9.24 12.15
N PRO A 35 -8.81 -10.49 11.89
CA PRO A 35 -8.27 -11.30 12.96
C PRO A 35 -7.08 -10.53 13.56
N GLU A 36 -6.97 -10.55 14.89
CA GLU A 36 -5.96 -9.89 15.75
C GLU A 36 -4.85 -9.18 15.00
N ARG A 37 -4.70 -7.86 15.22
CA ARG A 37 -3.62 -6.93 14.83
C ARG A 37 -2.26 -7.59 14.48
N VAL A 38 -2.19 -8.39 13.41
CA VAL A 38 -0.97 -9.06 12.96
C VAL A 38 -0.22 -8.06 12.10
N ASP A 39 1.02 -7.82 12.48
CA ASP A 39 1.92 -6.89 11.81
C ASP A 39 2.18 -7.25 10.32
N ILE A 40 2.53 -6.27 9.44
CA ILE A 40 2.81 -6.51 8.00
C ILE A 40 3.90 -7.52 7.88
N THR A 41 4.93 -7.36 8.71
CA THR A 41 6.14 -8.14 8.57
C THR A 41 5.77 -9.55 8.97
N THR A 42 4.99 -9.74 10.04
CA THR A 42 4.46 -11.06 10.39
C THR A 42 3.60 -11.65 9.27
N ARG A 43 2.61 -10.93 8.75
CA ARG A 43 1.70 -11.45 7.73
C ARG A 43 2.40 -11.75 6.40
N ILE A 44 3.31 -10.88 5.96
CA ILE A 44 4.16 -11.08 4.78
C ILE A 44 5.08 -12.27 5.02
N LEU A 45 5.80 -12.33 6.15
CA LEU A 45 6.71 -13.42 6.45
C LEU A 45 5.98 -14.76 6.56
N GLU A 46 4.80 -14.80 7.18
CA GLU A 46 3.95 -15.99 7.24
C GLU A 46 3.45 -16.40 5.86
N THR A 47 2.99 -15.45 5.05
CA THR A 47 2.55 -15.70 3.66
C THR A 47 3.72 -16.18 2.80
N ASN A 48 4.91 -15.67 3.04
CA ASN A 48 6.10 -15.95 2.25
C ASN A 48 6.83 -17.22 2.73
N ASN A 49 6.50 -17.71 3.93
CA ASN A 49 7.12 -18.87 4.52
C ASN A 49 6.96 -20.10 3.61
N GLY A 50 8.06 -20.83 3.39
CA GLY A 50 8.09 -22.00 2.50
C GLY A 50 8.11 -21.67 1.00
N SER A 51 8.21 -20.40 0.60
CA SER A 51 8.46 -20.04 -0.80
C SER A 51 9.86 -20.47 -1.27
N SER A 52 9.99 -20.80 -2.56
CA SER A 52 11.27 -21.05 -3.21
C SER A 52 12.04 -19.78 -3.60
N GLU A 53 11.43 -18.60 -3.47
CA GLU A 53 12.08 -17.32 -3.79
C GLU A 53 13.09 -16.92 -2.70
N VAL A 54 14.25 -16.43 -3.11
CA VAL A 54 15.29 -15.96 -2.18
C VAL A 54 15.07 -14.47 -1.93
N LEU A 55 14.52 -14.14 -0.76
CA LEU A 55 14.14 -12.79 -0.38
C LEU A 55 15.03 -12.26 0.75
N ILE A 56 15.45 -11.01 0.60
CA ILE A 56 16.08 -10.20 1.66
C ILE A 56 14.95 -9.66 2.53
N GLU A 57 15.13 -9.69 3.84
CA GLU A 57 14.18 -9.14 4.83
C GLU A 57 12.75 -9.72 4.76
N GLY A 58 12.51 -10.74 3.94
CA GLY A 58 11.25 -11.46 3.83
C GLY A 58 10.49 -11.24 2.52
N ASP A 59 10.69 -10.11 1.85
CA ASP A 59 9.86 -9.63 0.72
C ASP A 59 10.61 -8.77 -0.31
N LEU A 60 11.92 -8.57 -0.15
CA LEU A 60 12.75 -7.88 -1.14
C LEU A 60 13.50 -8.89 -1.99
N VAL A 61 13.27 -8.89 -3.31
CA VAL A 61 14.08 -9.71 -4.23
C VAL A 61 15.51 -9.17 -4.26
N PHE A 62 16.50 -10.08 -4.16
CA PHE A 62 17.92 -9.72 -4.14
C PHE A 62 18.27 -8.77 -5.31
N PRO A 63 18.64 -7.50 -5.03
CA PRO A 63 19.11 -6.64 -6.09
C PRO A 63 20.47 -7.17 -6.53
N LYS A 64 20.72 -7.28 -7.85
CA LYS A 64 22.04 -7.65 -8.38
C LYS A 64 23.15 -6.66 -7.99
N THR A 65 22.83 -5.59 -7.26
CA THR A 65 23.74 -4.55 -6.74
C THR A 65 23.33 -4.13 -5.31
N ARG A 66 24.34 -3.87 -4.46
CA ARG A 66 24.36 -3.74 -2.97
C ARG A 66 23.22 -2.99 -2.24
N ASN A 67 23.09 -3.33 -0.95
CA ASN A 67 22.01 -3.13 0.03
C ASN A 67 21.81 -1.70 0.59
N ALA A 68 21.94 -0.68 -0.24
CA ALA A 68 21.34 0.64 -0.01
C ALA A 68 21.10 1.24 -1.40
N LEU A 69 20.00 1.94 -1.64
CA LEU A 69 19.69 2.56 -2.94
C LEU A 69 20.55 3.82 -3.10
N TYR A 70 21.86 3.65 -3.06
CA TYR A 70 22.83 4.64 -3.44
C TYR A 70 22.83 4.69 -4.96
N CYS A 71 22.18 5.73 -5.47
CA CYS A 71 21.86 5.83 -6.88
C CYS A 71 22.62 6.97 -7.53
N PHE A 72 23.83 6.67 -7.98
CA PHE A 72 24.78 7.68 -8.47
C PHE A 72 24.22 8.59 -9.59
N ASN A 73 23.31 8.07 -10.42
CA ASN A 73 22.75 8.78 -11.58
C ASN A 73 21.22 8.93 -11.57
N ASN A 74 20.54 8.72 -10.42
CA ASN A 74 19.07 8.72 -10.31
C ASN A 74 18.31 7.74 -11.24
N ASN A 75 19.00 6.87 -11.97
CA ASN A 75 18.39 5.92 -12.93
C ASN A 75 17.59 4.80 -12.26
N CYS A 76 17.80 4.60 -10.95
CA CYS A 76 17.07 3.66 -10.12
C CYS A 76 15.75 4.24 -9.59
N PHE A 77 15.44 5.51 -9.87
CA PHE A 77 14.16 6.12 -9.51
C PHE A 77 13.31 6.30 -10.76
N TRP A 78 11.99 6.42 -10.54
CA TRP A 78 11.06 6.73 -11.60
C TRP A 78 11.22 8.19 -12.04
N LYS A 79 11.23 8.41 -13.36
CA LYS A 79 11.46 9.75 -13.91
C LYS A 79 10.18 10.58 -13.83
N LYS A 80 10.35 11.89 -13.60
CA LYS A 80 9.28 12.87 -13.79
C LYS A 80 9.10 13.18 -15.27
N ASN A 81 7.85 13.35 -15.68
CA ASN A 81 7.50 13.89 -16.99
C ASN A 81 7.57 15.44 -16.98
N SER A 82 7.29 16.07 -18.12
CA SER A 82 7.32 17.53 -18.27
C SER A 82 6.32 18.29 -17.38
N ASN A 83 5.31 17.59 -16.86
CA ASN A 83 4.31 18.14 -15.95
C ASN A 83 4.70 17.96 -14.48
N ASN A 84 5.95 17.57 -14.20
CA ASN A 84 6.47 17.23 -12.87
C ASN A 84 5.78 16.04 -12.18
N ILE A 85 5.09 15.19 -12.94
CA ILE A 85 4.42 13.99 -12.45
C ILE A 85 5.33 12.78 -12.62
N VAL A 86 5.44 11.95 -11.58
CA VAL A 86 6.12 10.65 -11.65
C VAL A 86 5.10 9.62 -12.12
N GLU A 87 5.12 9.30 -13.41
CA GLU A 87 4.23 8.28 -13.97
C GLU A 87 4.89 6.91 -13.91
N VAL A 88 4.25 6.00 -13.18
CA VAL A 88 4.65 4.60 -13.11
C VAL A 88 3.59 3.76 -13.85
N PRO A 89 3.89 3.24 -15.05
CA PRO A 89 2.90 2.53 -15.86
C PRO A 89 2.67 1.12 -15.34
N PHE A 90 1.43 0.61 -15.50
CA PHE A 90 1.09 -0.70 -14.98
C PHE A 90 0.07 -1.52 -15.77
N ILE A 91 0.04 -2.81 -15.41
CA ILE A 91 -0.94 -3.79 -15.86
C ILE A 91 -1.36 -4.59 -14.61
N VAL A 92 -2.60 -5.05 -14.49
CA VAL A 92 -2.99 -5.97 -13.42
C VAL A 92 -3.24 -7.34 -14.04
N SER A 93 -2.71 -8.40 -13.43
CA SER A 93 -2.96 -9.77 -13.93
C SER A 93 -4.46 -10.03 -14.11
N SER A 94 -4.82 -10.71 -15.21
CA SER A 94 -6.19 -11.11 -15.47
C SER A 94 -6.73 -12.09 -14.43
N GLU A 95 -5.85 -12.76 -13.68
CA GLU A 95 -6.17 -13.75 -12.63
C GLU A 95 -6.81 -13.16 -11.37
N PHE A 96 -6.68 -11.84 -11.15
CA PHE A 96 -7.38 -11.16 -10.06
C PHE A 96 -8.86 -10.95 -10.41
N SER A 97 -9.73 -11.21 -9.44
CA SER A 97 -11.15 -10.87 -9.49
C SER A 97 -11.38 -9.36 -9.55
N SER A 98 -12.59 -8.94 -9.88
CA SER A 98 -12.95 -7.51 -9.94
C SER A 98 -12.77 -6.80 -8.59
N TYR A 99 -13.03 -7.48 -7.47
CA TYR A 99 -12.83 -6.94 -6.13
C TYR A 99 -11.33 -6.81 -5.79
N GLU A 100 -10.53 -7.83 -6.06
CA GLU A 100 -9.07 -7.74 -5.85
C GLU A 100 -8.45 -6.66 -6.73
N LYS A 101 -8.95 -6.51 -7.96
CA LYS A 101 -8.58 -5.40 -8.85
C LYS A 101 -8.98 -4.04 -8.29
N SER A 102 -10.09 -3.90 -7.58
CA SER A 102 -10.47 -2.61 -6.97
C SER A 102 -9.62 -2.30 -5.75
N VAL A 103 -9.28 -3.29 -4.91
CA VAL A 103 -8.32 -3.13 -3.81
C VAL A 103 -6.95 -2.72 -4.36
N ILE A 104 -6.49 -3.43 -5.40
CA ILE A 104 -5.26 -3.12 -6.13
C ILE A 104 -5.34 -1.71 -6.73
N ALA A 105 -6.40 -1.34 -7.47
CA ALA A 105 -6.49 -0.03 -8.11
C ALA A 105 -6.59 1.11 -7.09
N ASN A 106 -7.30 0.92 -5.98
CA ASN A 106 -7.40 1.89 -4.89
C ASN A 106 -6.02 2.10 -4.22
N ALA A 107 -5.24 1.03 -4.06
CA ALA A 107 -3.89 1.12 -3.51
C ALA A 107 -2.83 1.55 -4.55
N MET A 108 -3.06 1.24 -5.83
CA MET A 108 -2.06 1.19 -6.91
C MET A 108 -2.55 1.90 -8.18
N SER A 109 -3.05 3.14 -8.09
CA SER A 109 -3.37 3.94 -9.29
C SER A 109 -2.17 4.11 -10.26
N THR A 110 -0.97 3.61 -9.90
CA THR A 110 0.27 3.70 -10.67
C THR A 110 1.17 2.44 -10.70
N PHE A 111 0.75 1.17 -10.47
CA PHE A 111 1.74 0.04 -10.40
C PHE A 111 1.32 -1.36 -10.86
N HIS A 112 2.28 -2.14 -11.39
CA HIS A 112 2.05 -3.45 -12.05
C HIS A 112 2.02 -4.61 -11.05
N SER A 113 0.85 -5.23 -10.85
CA SER A 113 0.70 -6.38 -9.96
C SER A 113 0.51 -7.70 -10.71
N LYS A 114 1.14 -8.75 -10.18
CA LYS A 114 0.89 -10.15 -10.53
C LYS A 114 0.47 -10.95 -9.30
N ASN A 115 -0.33 -11.98 -9.52
CA ASN A 115 -0.66 -12.97 -8.52
C ASN A 115 0.40 -14.09 -8.54
N LEU A 116 1.54 -13.87 -7.91
CA LEU A 116 2.55 -14.91 -7.69
C LEU A 116 2.71 -15.09 -6.17
N HIS A 117 3.01 -16.30 -5.73
CA HIS A 117 3.51 -16.52 -4.37
C HIS A 117 5.02 -16.32 -4.43
N PRO A 118 5.67 -15.54 -3.55
CA PRO A 118 5.19 -14.81 -2.35
C PRO A 118 4.77 -13.33 -2.56
N CYS A 119 4.46 -12.57 -1.48
CA CYS A 119 4.39 -11.09 -1.51
C CYS A 119 5.81 -10.52 -1.66
N PHE A 120 6.10 -9.76 -2.72
CA PHE A 120 7.41 -9.14 -2.86
C PHE A 120 7.44 -8.04 -3.91
N SER A 121 8.51 -7.24 -3.84
CA SER A 121 8.82 -6.23 -4.84
C SER A 121 10.32 -6.09 -5.06
N SER A 122 10.69 -5.47 -6.18
CA SER A 122 12.07 -4.99 -6.39
C SER A 122 12.22 -3.61 -5.79
N LEU A 123 13.44 -3.29 -5.34
CA LEU A 123 13.72 -1.96 -4.84
C LEU A 123 13.96 -0.95 -5.97
N GLY A 124 13.12 0.07 -6.03
CA GLY A 124 13.20 1.13 -7.03
C GLY A 124 12.90 0.66 -8.46
N ARG A 125 13.26 1.49 -9.42
CA ARG A 125 13.18 1.22 -10.85
C ARG A 125 14.34 0.33 -11.29
N THR A 126 14.04 -0.87 -11.76
CA THR A 126 15.05 -1.83 -12.25
C THR A 126 15.27 -1.77 -13.77
N GLY A 127 14.39 -1.06 -14.49
CA GLY A 127 14.44 -0.91 -15.94
C GLY A 127 13.67 -2.01 -16.68
N GLY A 128 12.96 -1.63 -17.74
CA GLY A 128 12.03 -2.54 -18.42
C GLY A 128 10.82 -2.87 -17.55
N LYS A 129 10.25 -4.07 -17.74
CA LYS A 129 9.12 -4.56 -16.96
C LYS A 129 9.61 -5.15 -15.64
N GLN A 130 9.08 -4.65 -14.52
CA GLN A 130 9.33 -5.19 -13.18
C GLN A 130 8.02 -5.68 -12.55
N VAL A 131 8.12 -6.67 -11.67
CA VAL A 131 6.98 -7.31 -11.02
C VAL A 131 6.85 -6.80 -9.60
N VAL A 132 5.63 -6.44 -9.22
CA VAL A 132 5.18 -6.41 -7.82
C VAL A 132 4.26 -7.61 -7.64
N SER A 133 4.58 -8.47 -6.69
CA SER A 133 3.86 -9.69 -6.43
C SER A 133 2.89 -9.52 -5.26
N LEU A 134 1.61 -9.73 -5.53
CA LEU A 134 0.55 -9.70 -4.53
C LEU A 134 -0.19 -11.04 -4.58
N TYR A 135 0.29 -12.00 -3.79
CA TYR A 135 -0.35 -13.30 -3.66
C TYR A 135 -1.79 -13.15 -3.14
N ARG A 136 -2.75 -13.74 -3.84
CA ARG A 136 -4.18 -13.63 -3.52
C ARG A 136 -4.50 -14.10 -2.11
N GLN A 137 -3.87 -15.18 -1.66
CA GLN A 137 -4.07 -15.73 -0.32
C GLN A 137 -3.08 -15.15 0.70
N GLY A 138 -3.01 -13.81 0.83
CA GLY A 138 -2.23 -13.18 1.92
C GLY A 138 -1.85 -11.71 1.73
N CYS A 139 -1.70 -11.26 0.48
CA CYS A 139 -1.12 -9.93 0.18
C CYS A 139 -2.13 -8.90 -0.35
N VAL A 140 -3.36 -9.30 -0.70
CA VAL A 140 -4.36 -8.38 -1.30
C VAL A 140 -5.08 -7.57 -0.21
N TYR A 141 -4.29 -6.78 0.51
CA TYR A 141 -4.71 -5.84 1.54
C TYR A 141 -4.20 -4.46 1.14
N HIS A 142 -4.96 -3.41 1.46
CA HIS A 142 -4.60 -2.05 1.07
C HIS A 142 -3.20 -1.65 1.57
N GLY A 143 -2.90 -1.91 2.86
CA GLY A 143 -1.58 -1.62 3.44
C GLY A 143 -0.44 -2.45 2.86
N ILE A 144 -0.67 -3.75 2.60
CA ILE A 144 0.35 -4.62 1.99
C ILE A 144 0.65 -4.18 0.56
N ALA A 145 -0.39 -3.88 -0.22
CA ALA A 145 -0.18 -3.33 -1.55
C ALA A 145 0.69 -2.06 -1.48
N GLN A 146 0.35 -1.08 -0.64
CA GLN A 146 1.14 0.15 -0.48
C GLN A 146 2.59 -0.10 -0.04
N HIS A 147 2.83 -1.06 0.84
CA HIS A 147 4.17 -1.47 1.27
C HIS A 147 5.03 -1.97 0.11
N GLU A 148 4.50 -2.89 -0.70
CA GLU A 148 5.23 -3.42 -1.86
C GLU A 148 5.48 -2.33 -2.93
N LEU A 149 4.63 -1.29 -2.97
CA LEU A 149 4.86 -0.12 -3.82
C LEU A 149 5.96 0.78 -3.27
N LEU A 150 6.05 0.96 -1.96
CA LEU A 150 7.14 1.73 -1.35
C LEU A 150 8.49 1.10 -1.71
N HIS A 151 8.59 -0.23 -1.72
CA HIS A 151 9.74 -0.92 -2.26
C HIS A 151 9.99 -0.56 -3.73
N ALA A 152 8.98 -0.65 -4.60
CA ALA A 152 9.10 -0.29 -6.01
C ALA A 152 9.45 1.19 -6.26
N LEU A 153 9.15 2.08 -5.31
CA LEU A 153 9.53 3.50 -5.31
C LEU A 153 10.96 3.75 -4.80
N GLY A 154 11.56 2.77 -4.11
CA GLY A 154 12.95 2.80 -3.66
C GLY A 154 13.15 2.88 -2.14
N PHE A 155 12.14 2.54 -1.34
CA PHE A 155 12.21 2.58 0.12
C PHE A 155 12.47 1.19 0.71
N TYR A 156 13.42 1.12 1.65
CA TYR A 156 13.65 -0.05 2.49
C TYR A 156 12.71 -0.05 3.69
N HIS A 157 12.70 -1.15 4.44
CA HIS A 157 12.07 -1.19 5.74
C HIS A 157 12.69 -0.22 6.75
N GLU A 158 11.85 0.36 7.60
CA GLU A 158 12.26 1.41 8.54
C GLU A 158 13.34 0.95 9.53
N GLN A 159 13.26 -0.29 10.02
CA GLN A 159 14.24 -0.87 10.94
C GLN A 159 15.62 -1.15 10.29
N THR A 160 15.84 -0.78 9.03
CA THR A 160 17.16 -0.91 8.37
C THR A 160 17.94 0.40 8.34
N ARG A 161 17.35 1.49 8.81
CA ARG A 161 18.01 2.80 8.87
C ARG A 161 19.33 2.75 9.63
N SER A 162 20.29 3.56 9.18
CA SER A 162 21.61 3.67 9.80
C SER A 162 21.58 4.17 11.25
N ASP A 163 20.55 4.92 11.62
CA ASP A 163 20.34 5.49 12.95
C ASP A 163 19.28 4.73 13.78
N ARG A 164 18.80 3.57 13.30
CA ARG A 164 17.71 2.82 13.97
C ARG A 164 18.02 2.51 15.44
N ASP A 165 19.29 2.29 15.78
CA ASP A 165 19.69 1.81 17.11
C ASP A 165 19.48 2.90 18.18
N GLN A 166 19.10 4.12 17.78
CA GLN A 166 18.63 5.19 18.66
C GLN A 166 17.12 5.09 19.00
N TYR A 167 16.36 4.30 18.24
CA TYR A 167 14.89 4.24 18.29
C TYR A 167 14.35 2.84 18.59
N VAL A 168 15.09 1.79 18.21
CA VAL A 168 14.70 0.40 18.44
C VAL A 168 15.88 -0.44 18.92
N ARG A 169 15.59 -1.46 19.69
CA ARG A 169 16.50 -2.55 20.04
C ARG A 169 16.11 -3.80 19.28
N ILE A 170 17.08 -4.41 18.60
CA ILE A 170 16.88 -5.72 17.95
C ILE A 170 17.17 -6.83 18.96
N ASN A 171 16.16 -7.65 19.23
CA ASN A 171 16.24 -8.79 20.14
C ASN A 171 16.76 -10.02 19.38
N TRP A 172 18.06 -10.01 19.03
CA TRP A 172 18.68 -11.06 18.19
C TRP A 172 18.44 -12.50 18.67
N LYS A 173 18.30 -12.71 19.99
CA LYS A 173 18.03 -14.04 20.57
C LYS A 173 16.64 -14.58 20.20
N ASN A 174 15.70 -13.69 19.89
CA ASN A 174 14.32 -14.03 19.55
C ASN A 174 14.14 -14.24 18.03
N ILE A 175 15.19 -13.99 17.23
CA ILE A 175 15.19 -14.22 15.79
C ILE A 175 15.63 -15.68 15.56
N SER A 176 14.71 -16.61 15.79
CA SER A 176 14.91 -18.03 15.51
C SER A 176 13.76 -18.57 14.66
N PRO A 177 14.04 -19.30 13.56
CA PRO A 177 13.00 -19.92 12.73
C PRO A 177 12.09 -20.88 13.52
N ASN A 178 12.58 -21.38 14.66
CA ASN A 178 11.93 -22.43 15.46
C ASN A 178 11.17 -21.88 16.69
N MET A 179 11.13 -20.56 16.90
CA MET A 179 10.37 -19.92 17.98
C MET A 179 9.57 -18.72 17.48
N PRO A 180 8.49 -18.94 16.72
CA PRO A 180 7.58 -17.85 16.35
C PRO A 180 6.89 -17.26 17.59
N GLY A 181 6.61 -15.96 17.56
CA GLY A 181 5.80 -15.27 18.58
C GLY A 181 6.57 -14.53 19.68
N LEU A 182 7.91 -14.58 19.68
CA LEU A 182 8.72 -13.72 20.54
C LEU A 182 8.95 -12.36 19.88
N GLU A 183 8.90 -11.28 20.65
CA GLU A 183 9.16 -9.92 20.17
C GLU A 183 10.61 -9.78 19.68
N THR A 184 10.77 -9.49 18.39
CA THR A 184 12.09 -9.38 17.74
C THR A 184 12.62 -7.95 17.69
N ILE A 185 11.75 -6.94 17.80
CA ILE A 185 12.08 -5.52 17.73
C ILE A 185 11.32 -4.81 18.85
N THR A 186 12.05 -4.12 19.73
CA THR A 186 11.47 -3.36 20.84
C THR A 186 11.76 -1.87 20.67
N PRO A 187 10.74 -0.99 20.64
CA PRO A 187 10.95 0.46 20.62
C PRO A 187 11.66 0.96 21.88
N ILE A 188 12.47 2.01 21.75
CA ILE A 188 13.14 2.68 22.87
C ILE A 188 13.02 4.20 22.73
N PRO A 189 12.98 4.95 23.84
CA PRO A 189 13.01 4.49 25.23
C PRO A 189 11.66 3.95 25.75
N ASP A 190 10.57 4.18 25.03
CA ASP A 190 9.23 3.76 25.40
C ASP A 190 8.82 2.51 24.61
N GLU A 191 8.84 1.36 25.29
CA GLU A 191 8.51 0.06 24.69
C GLU A 191 7.00 -0.07 24.34
N THR A 192 6.15 0.86 24.79
CA THR A 192 4.70 0.85 24.51
C THR A 192 4.33 1.46 23.16
N VAL A 193 5.30 2.08 22.47
CA VAL A 193 5.09 2.68 21.16
C VAL A 193 4.67 1.61 20.16
N GLU A 194 3.52 1.79 19.52
CA GLU A 194 3.07 0.88 18.48
C GLU A 194 3.95 1.02 17.24
N ILE A 195 4.53 -0.10 16.80
CA ILE A 195 5.24 -0.22 15.52
C ILE A 195 4.46 -1.13 14.59
N GLY A 196 4.58 -0.87 13.29
CA GLY A 196 4.01 -1.75 12.29
C GLY A 196 2.50 -1.62 12.07
N GLN A 197 2.00 -0.39 11.98
CA GLN A 197 0.63 -0.13 11.54
C GLN A 197 0.43 -0.46 10.05
N ARG A 198 -0.81 -0.82 9.67
CA ARG A 198 -1.16 -1.36 8.33
C ARG A 198 -2.35 -0.68 7.66
N GLN A 199 -2.82 0.43 8.21
CA GLN A 199 -3.94 1.17 7.64
C GLN A 199 -3.54 1.81 6.30
N GLY A 200 -2.29 2.29 6.21
CA GLY A 200 -1.69 2.76 4.98
C GLY A 200 -0.37 3.49 5.21
N MET A 201 0.07 4.28 4.24
CA MET A 201 1.26 5.13 4.38
C MET A 201 1.12 6.13 5.54
N SER A 202 2.18 6.27 6.33
CA SER A 202 2.25 7.33 7.33
C SER A 202 2.54 8.68 6.68
N ASN A 203 2.33 9.77 7.44
CA ASN A 203 2.71 11.11 7.00
C ASN A 203 4.22 11.21 6.66
N ILE A 204 5.07 10.47 7.38
CA ILE A 204 6.52 10.46 7.15
C ILE A 204 6.84 9.77 5.82
N ASP A 205 6.13 8.69 5.48
CA ASP A 205 6.31 7.99 4.20
C ASP A 205 5.98 8.92 3.03
N ILE A 206 4.84 9.62 3.12
CA ILE A 206 4.41 10.60 2.11
C ILE A 206 5.43 11.74 1.98
N LEU A 207 5.92 12.28 3.12
CA LEU A 207 6.94 13.33 3.12
C LEU A 207 8.25 12.86 2.47
N ARG A 208 8.66 11.61 2.71
CA ARG A 208 9.87 11.04 2.09
C ARG A 208 9.69 10.81 0.60
N ILE A 209 8.53 10.33 0.15
CA ILE A 209 8.20 10.23 -1.28
C ILE A 209 8.31 11.61 -1.92
N ASN A 210 7.64 12.62 -1.34
CA ASN A 210 7.64 13.98 -1.88
C ASN A 210 9.05 14.57 -1.93
N LYS A 211 9.86 14.36 -0.88
CA LYS A 211 11.26 14.81 -0.87
C LYS A 211 12.12 14.08 -1.90
N LEU A 212 11.95 12.76 -2.03
CA LEU A 212 12.73 11.93 -2.96
C LEU A 212 12.45 12.31 -4.42
N TYR A 213 11.19 12.50 -4.75
CA TYR A 213 10.77 12.84 -6.11
C TYR A 213 10.72 14.36 -6.35
N GLY A 214 10.81 15.20 -5.33
CA GLY A 214 10.76 16.66 -5.42
C GLY A 214 9.37 17.18 -5.79
N CYS A 215 8.32 16.63 -5.18
CA CYS A 215 6.93 17.00 -5.37
C CYS A 215 6.52 18.18 -4.47
#